data_AF-A0LI71-F1
#
_entry.id   AF-A0LI71-F1
#
_cell.length_a   1.000
_cell.length_b   1.000
_cell.length_c   1.000
_cell.angle_alpha   90.00
_cell.angle_beta   90.00
_cell.angle_gamma   90.00
#
_symmetry.space_group_name_H-M   'P 1'
#
loop_
_entity.id
_entity.type
_entity.pdbx_description
1 polymer ?
#
loop_
_entity_poly.entity_id
_entity_poly.type
_entity_poly.pdbx_seq_one_letter_code
_entity_poly.pdbx_strand_id
1 'polypeptide(L)'
;MKRLLIVLVLALGLMLSGFAFAPEAADAGKAQTNCPVMGGKIDRTVFADYQGKRVYFCCTGCVEDFRKDPDKYIRKLESEGVELEKTSDAK
;
A
#
# COMPACT_ATOMS: atom_id res chain seq x y z
N MET A 1 3.15 -38.45 -41.82
CA MET A 1 3.86 -37.16 -41.91
C MET A 1 2.96 -35.92 -41.77
N LYS A 2 1.67 -35.96 -42.17
CA LYS A 2 0.71 -34.85 -41.93
C LYS A 2 0.31 -34.61 -40.45
N ARG A 3 0.54 -35.59 -39.56
CA ARG A 3 0.30 -35.45 -38.11
C ARG A 3 1.45 -34.78 -37.36
N LEU A 4 2.67 -34.75 -37.94
CA LEU A 4 3.81 -34.04 -37.33
C LEU A 4 3.75 -32.52 -37.53
N LEU A 5 3.05 -32.03 -38.56
CA LEU A 5 2.89 -30.59 -38.81
C LEU A 5 1.86 -29.92 -37.88
N ILE A 6 0.89 -30.67 -37.33
CA ILE A 6 -0.13 -30.11 -36.42
C ILE A 6 0.45 -29.86 -35.02
N VAL A 7 1.43 -30.66 -34.58
CA VAL A 7 2.13 -30.48 -33.30
C VAL A 7 3.01 -29.22 -33.31
N LEU A 8 3.51 -28.82 -34.48
CA LEU A 8 4.35 -27.62 -34.64
C LEU A 8 3.56 -26.30 -34.52
N VAL A 9 2.26 -26.29 -34.83
CA VAL A 9 1.40 -25.10 -34.68
C VAL A 9 0.94 -24.91 -33.23
N LEU A 10 0.82 -26.00 -32.45
CA LEU A 10 0.47 -25.92 -31.03
C LEU A 10 1.63 -25.43 -30.14
N ALA A 11 2.88 -25.56 -30.59
CA ALA A 11 4.05 -25.05 -29.88
C ALA A 11 4.27 -23.53 -30.05
N LEU A 12 3.64 -22.89 -31.05
CA LEU A 12 3.83 -21.46 -31.33
C LEU A 12 2.72 -20.57 -30.71
N GLY A 13 1.62 -21.14 -30.22
CA GLY A 13 0.45 -20.38 -29.78
C GLY A 13 0.34 -20.11 -28.27
N LEU A 14 1.16 -20.74 -27.43
CA LEU A 14 0.99 -20.70 -25.96
C LEU A 14 2.19 -20.09 -25.22
N MET A 15 2.91 -19.18 -25.86
CA MET A 15 3.97 -18.36 -25.26
C MET A 15 3.66 -16.86 -25.39
N LEU A 16 2.37 -16.50 -25.28
CA LEU A 16 1.90 -15.10 -25.16
C LEU A 16 1.38 -14.78 -23.76
N SER A 17 1.66 -15.64 -22.77
CA SER A 17 1.34 -15.42 -21.36
C SER A 17 2.42 -14.57 -20.65
N GLY A 18 3.08 -13.67 -21.37
CA GLY A 18 4.01 -12.69 -20.82
C GLY A 18 3.27 -11.53 -20.19
N PHE A 19 2.38 -11.79 -19.23
CA PHE A 19 1.95 -10.72 -18.31
C PHE A 19 3.02 -10.63 -17.22
N ALA A 20 4.14 -9.99 -17.58
CA ALA A 20 5.02 -9.43 -16.58
C ALA A 20 4.25 -8.32 -15.87
N PHE A 21 3.53 -8.66 -14.80
CA PHE A 21 3.19 -7.71 -13.75
C PHE A 21 4.52 -7.29 -13.12
N ALA A 22 5.19 -6.32 -13.74
CA ALA A 22 6.16 -5.52 -13.02
C ALA A 22 5.38 -4.88 -11.86
N PRO A 23 5.75 -5.11 -10.58
CA PRO A 23 5.20 -4.29 -9.53
C PRO A 23 5.62 -2.87 -9.86
N GLU A 24 4.64 -2.03 -10.20
CA GLU A 24 4.82 -0.60 -10.34
C GLU A 24 5.57 -0.14 -9.08
N ALA A 25 6.82 0.31 -9.25
CA ALA A 25 7.59 0.86 -8.15
C ALA A 25 6.84 2.12 -7.70
N ALA A 26 6.04 1.95 -6.65
CA ALA A 26 5.28 3.01 -6.03
C ALA A 26 6.21 4.19 -5.76
N ASP A 27 5.80 5.36 -6.23
CA ASP A 27 6.39 6.65 -5.91
C ASP A 27 6.58 6.70 -4.38
N ALA A 28 7.84 6.64 -3.93
CA ALA A 28 8.16 6.52 -2.52
C ALA A 28 7.81 7.84 -1.81
N GLY A 29 6.61 7.91 -1.26
CA GLY A 29 6.14 9.09 -0.54
C GLY A 29 6.99 9.40 0.70
N LYS A 30 6.79 10.60 1.25
CA LYS A 30 7.54 11.07 2.41
C LYS A 30 7.13 10.29 3.65
N ALA A 31 8.09 10.02 4.54
CA ALA A 31 7.77 9.41 5.83
C ALA A 31 6.91 10.35 6.68
N GLN A 32 5.98 9.78 7.45
CA GLN A 32 5.18 10.55 8.40
C GLN A 32 6.07 11.14 9.51
N THR A 33 5.97 12.45 9.74
CA THR A 33 6.69 13.15 10.82
C THR A 33 5.76 13.89 11.79
N ASN A 34 4.54 14.20 11.34
CA ASN A 34 3.55 14.96 12.11
C ASN A 34 2.28 14.12 12.36
N CYS A 35 1.64 14.39 13.48
CA CYS A 35 0.37 13.80 13.88
C CYS A 35 -0.75 14.34 12.99
N PRO A 36 -1.56 13.47 12.34
CA PRO A 36 -2.60 13.92 11.42
C PRO A 36 -3.76 14.65 12.12
N VAL A 37 -3.94 14.42 13.44
CA VAL A 37 -5.02 14.98 14.24
C VAL A 37 -4.70 16.41 14.70
N MET A 38 -3.57 16.60 15.37
CA MET A 38 -3.22 17.88 16.02
C MET A 38 -1.96 18.56 15.45
N GLY A 39 -1.23 17.92 14.53
CA GLY A 39 -0.04 18.49 13.89
C GLY A 39 1.26 18.42 14.71
N GLY A 40 1.24 17.88 15.94
CA GLY A 40 2.44 17.70 16.76
C GLY A 40 3.40 16.63 16.22
N LYS A 41 4.65 16.61 16.70
CA LYS A 41 5.64 15.59 16.33
C LYS A 41 5.18 14.19 16.76
N ILE A 42 5.32 13.20 15.88
CA ILE A 42 4.92 11.82 16.19
C ILE A 42 5.81 11.15 17.25
N ASP A 43 5.22 10.22 17.98
CA ASP A 43 5.88 9.18 18.74
C ASP A 43 5.67 7.83 18.02
N ARG A 44 6.76 7.14 17.65
CA ARG A 44 6.67 5.86 16.92
C ARG A 44 6.14 4.71 17.78
N THR A 45 6.02 4.89 19.09
CA THR A 45 5.39 3.93 20.00
C THR A 45 3.87 4.08 20.06
N VAL A 46 3.33 5.20 19.56
CA VAL A 46 1.90 5.49 19.54
C VAL A 46 1.40 5.42 18.11
N PHE A 47 0.75 4.31 17.75
CA PHE A 47 0.26 4.08 16.40
C PHE A 47 -1.07 3.31 16.39
N ALA A 48 -1.71 3.33 15.24
CA ALA A 48 -2.86 2.49 14.93
C ALA A 48 -2.72 1.97 13.50
N ASP A 49 -3.07 0.70 13.32
CA ASP A 49 -3.05 0.05 12.03
C ASP A 49 -4.47 0.00 11.48
N TYR A 50 -4.63 0.38 10.21
CA TYR A 50 -5.92 0.41 9.52
C TYR A 50 -5.72 0.09 8.05
N GLN A 51 -6.47 -0.91 7.54
CA GLN A 51 -6.41 -1.36 6.14
C GLN A 51 -4.98 -1.60 5.61
N GLY A 52 -4.14 -2.25 6.41
CA GLY A 52 -2.76 -2.55 6.01
C GLY A 52 -1.80 -1.36 6.06
N LYS A 53 -2.22 -0.23 6.64
CA LYS A 53 -1.42 0.99 6.79
C LYS A 53 -1.28 1.35 8.27
N ARG A 54 -0.06 1.70 8.69
CA ARG A 54 0.23 2.20 10.03
C ARG A 54 0.24 3.73 10.04
N VAL A 55 -0.52 4.30 10.96
CA VAL A 55 -0.56 5.74 11.23
C VAL A 55 0.02 6.01 12.61
N TYR A 56 0.99 6.92 12.69
CA TYR A 56 1.62 7.33 13.94
C TYR A 56 0.95 8.58 14.55
N PHE A 57 1.04 8.73 15.87
CA PHE A 57 0.41 9.84 16.59
C PHE A 57 1.36 10.46 17.60
N CYS A 58 1.05 11.67 18.06
CA CYS A 58 1.83 12.34 19.10
C CYS A 58 1.41 11.94 20.53
N CYS A 59 0.22 11.39 20.71
CA CYS A 59 -0.31 10.95 22.01
C CYS A 59 -1.44 9.92 21.84
N THR A 60 -1.76 9.18 22.90
CA THR A 60 -2.80 8.16 22.90
C THR A 60 -4.21 8.73 22.65
N GLY A 61 -4.48 9.97 23.06
CA GLY A 61 -5.75 10.64 22.79
C GLY A 61 -6.05 10.80 21.29
N CYS A 62 -5.02 11.04 20.47
CA CYS A 62 -5.18 11.15 19.02
C CYS A 62 -5.60 9.83 18.36
N VAL A 63 -5.30 8.68 18.98
CA VAL A 63 -5.72 7.36 18.46
C VAL A 63 -7.24 7.23 18.51
N GLU A 64 -7.87 7.71 19.58
CA GLU A 64 -9.33 7.65 19.74
C GLU A 64 -10.05 8.58 18.74
N ASP A 65 -9.50 9.76 18.48
CA ASP A 65 -10.03 10.66 17.45
C ASP A 65 -9.82 10.13 16.03
N PHE A 66 -8.71 9.43 15.79
CA PHE A 66 -8.46 8.73 14.53
C PHE A 66 -9.50 7.64 14.28
N ARG A 67 -9.81 6.82 15.29
CA ARG A 67 -10.77 5.71 15.18
C ARG A 67 -12.20 6.12 14.82
N LYS A 68 -12.58 7.38 15.09
CA LYS A 68 -13.91 7.91 14.72
C LYS A 68 -14.06 8.08 13.21
N ASP A 69 -12.97 8.39 12.50
CA ASP A 69 -12.96 8.62 11.06
C ASP A 69 -11.55 8.40 10.47
N PRO A 70 -11.09 7.13 10.40
CA PRO A 70 -9.71 6.83 10.01
C PRO A 70 -9.42 7.20 8.56
N ASP A 71 -10.39 7.00 7.66
CA ASP A 71 -10.28 7.32 6.23
C ASP A 71 -9.99 8.81 5.99
N LYS A 72 -10.61 9.71 6.76
CA LYS A 72 -10.33 11.16 6.70
C LYS A 72 -8.85 11.47 6.93
N TYR A 73 -8.24 10.88 7.96
CA TYR A 73 -6.85 11.17 8.31
C TYR A 73 -5.87 10.51 7.34
N ILE A 74 -6.19 9.32 6.83
CA ILE A 74 -5.38 8.64 5.81
C ILE A 74 -5.37 9.47 4.53
N ARG A 75 -6.53 9.92 4.03
CA ARG A 75 -6.61 10.77 2.84
C ARG A 75 -5.83 12.07 3.01
N LYS A 76 -5.88 12.67 4.21
CA LYS A 76 -5.09 13.87 4.52
C LYS A 76 -3.59 13.59 4.37
N LEU A 77 -3.09 12.52 4.98
CA LEU A 77 -1.67 12.14 4.91
C LEU A 77 -1.25 11.84 3.46
N GLU A 78 -2.05 11.07 2.72
CA GLU A 78 -1.78 10.77 1.32
C GLU A 78 -1.77 12.03 0.44
N SER A 79 -2.69 12.97 0.69
CA SER A 79 -2.73 14.26 -0.01
C SER A 79 -1.53 15.15 0.31
N GLU A 80 -0.89 14.98 1.46
CA GLU A 80 0.37 15.64 1.83
C GLU A 80 1.60 14.92 1.22
N GLY A 81 1.35 13.83 0.48
CA GLY A 81 2.36 12.95 -0.09
C GLY A 81 3.13 12.21 0.98
N VAL A 82 2.45 11.85 2.08
CA VAL A 82 2.97 10.95 3.11
C VAL A 82 2.64 9.51 2.70
N GLU A 83 3.67 8.68 2.61
CA GLU A 83 3.50 7.24 2.43
C GLU A 83 3.44 6.57 3.81
N LEU A 84 2.32 5.91 4.08
CA LEU A 84 2.10 5.19 5.33
C LEU A 84 2.82 3.84 5.30
N GLU A 85 3.42 3.49 6.43
CA GLU A 85 4.12 2.22 6.58
C GLU A 85 3.13 1.06 6.39
N LYS A 86 3.46 0.14 5.49
CA LYS A 86 2.63 -1.04 5.22
C LYS A 86 2.74 -2.01 6.37
N THR A 87 1.61 -2.49 6.87
CA THR A 87 1.57 -3.52 7.91
C THR A 87 1.34 -4.88 7.30
N SER A 88 1.86 -5.93 7.94
CA SER A 88 1.70 -7.32 7.53
C SER A 88 0.25 -7.82 7.60
N ASP A 89 -0.64 -7.04 8.21
CA ASP A 89 -2.05 -7.37 8.45
C ASP A 89 -2.98 -6.98 7.28
N ALA A 90 -2.42 -6.56 6.14
CA ALA A 90 -3.14 -6.43 4.88
C ALA A 90 -3.54 -7.82 4.36
N LYS A 91 -4.55 -8.42 4.98
CA LYS A 91 -5.15 -9.69 4.53
C LYS A 91 -6.17 -9.47 3.41
#